data_AF-A0A3D4T1M5-F1
#
_entry.id   AF-A0A3D4T1M5-F1
#
_cell.length_a   1.000
_cell.length_b   1.000
_cell.length_c   1.000
_cell.angle_alpha   90.00
_cell.angle_beta   90.00
_cell.angle_gamma   90.00
#
_symmetry.space_group_name_H-M   'P 1'
#
loop_
_entity.id
_entity.type
_entity.pdbx_description
1 polymer ?
#
loop_
_entity_poly.entity_id
_entity_poly.type
_entity_poly.pdbx_seq_one_letter_code
_entity_poly.pdbx_strand_id
1 'polypeptide(L)' 'SLVVGTIDFDDSIDATVIAKTLRANGIIDTEPYRKLGRNQLRIGMFPAIEPEDIRTLTKAIDHILEAGVATK' A
#
# COMPACT_ATOMS: atom_id res chain seq x y z
N SER A 1 -2.80 15.57 -6.39
CA SER A 1 -2.75 15.90 -4.95
C SER A 1 -1.29 15.87 -4.54
N LEU A 2 -0.76 16.92 -3.91
CA LEU A 2 0.67 16.98 -3.53
C LEU A 2 1.00 16.14 -2.29
N VAL A 3 -0.02 15.67 -1.59
CA VAL A 3 0.07 14.97 -0.29
C VAL A 3 -0.42 13.53 -0.38
N VAL A 4 -0.56 12.99 -1.59
CA VAL A 4 -0.98 11.61 -1.82
C VAL A 4 -0.05 10.98 -2.85
N GLY A 5 0.61 9.89 -2.47
CA GLY A 5 1.43 9.07 -3.34
C GLY A 5 0.64 7.88 -3.85
N THR A 6 0.84 7.52 -5.11
CA THR A 6 0.30 6.30 -5.70
C THR A 6 1.43 5.38 -6.13
N ILE A 7 1.34 4.11 -5.74
CA ILE A 7 2.36 3.09 -6.04
C ILE A 7 1.67 2.04 -6.91
N ASP A 8 1.98 2.03 -8.21
CA ASP A 8 1.56 0.97 -9.11
C ASP A 8 2.44 -0.27 -8.89
N PHE A 9 1.82 -1.44 -8.90
CA PHE A 9 2.49 -2.72 -8.77
C PHE A 9 2.54 -3.42 -10.13
N ASP A 10 3.62 -4.17 -10.34
CA ASP A 10 3.76 -5.05 -11.50
C ASP A 10 2.59 -6.06 -11.58
N ASP A 11 2.27 -6.51 -12.78
CA ASP A 11 1.17 -7.45 -13.01
C ASP A 11 1.35 -8.78 -12.27
N SER A 12 2.58 -9.17 -11.91
CA SER A 12 2.87 -10.35 -11.08
C SER A 12 2.47 -10.23 -9.61
N ILE A 13 2.13 -9.03 -9.13
CA ILE A 13 1.79 -8.75 -7.74
C ILE A 13 0.32 -8.32 -7.63
N ASP A 14 -0.41 -8.81 -6.63
CA ASP A 14 -1.79 -8.40 -6.32
C ASP A 14 -1.82 -7.37 -5.18
N ALA A 15 -1.96 -6.09 -5.55
CA ALA A 15 -2.06 -4.99 -4.57
C ALA A 15 -3.28 -5.11 -3.65
N THR A 16 -4.34 -5.82 -4.04
CA THR A 16 -5.51 -6.03 -3.19
C THR A 16 -5.21 -6.96 -2.02
N VAL A 17 -4.31 -7.94 -2.24
CA VAL A 17 -3.82 -8.82 -1.16
C VAL A 17 -2.96 -8.01 -0.21
N ILE A 18 -2.06 -7.16 -0.71
CA ILE A 18 -1.24 -6.27 0.13
C ILE A 18 -2.13 -5.38 1.00
N ALA A 19 -3.11 -4.68 0.41
CA ALA A 19 -4.03 -3.82 1.14
C ALA A 19 -4.84 -4.57 2.22
N LYS A 20 -5.31 -5.78 1.91
CA LYS A 20 -6.01 -6.64 2.89
C LYS A 20 -5.11 -7.04 4.06
N THR A 21 -3.88 -7.44 3.77
CA THR A 21 -2.90 -7.85 4.80
C THR A 21 -2.51 -6.67 5.68
N LEU A 22 -2.27 -5.49 5.09
CA LEU A 22 -2.03 -4.25 5.83
C LEU A 22 -3.21 -3.93 6.76
N ARG A 23 -4.46 -4.00 6.25
CA ARG A 23 -5.66 -3.76 7.07
C ARG A 23 -5.77 -4.73 8.23
N ALA A 24 -5.52 -6.02 8.00
CA ALA A 24 -5.57 -7.03 9.05
C ALA A 24 -4.56 -6.75 10.19
N ASN A 25 -3.51 -5.98 9.90
CA ASN A 25 -2.47 -5.57 10.85
C ASN A 25 -2.62 -4.10 11.30
N GLY A 26 -3.77 -3.47 11.07
CA GLY A 26 -4.08 -2.12 11.56
C GLY A 26 -3.61 -0.97 10.67
N ILE A 27 -2.96 -1.24 9.53
CA ILE A 27 -2.60 -0.22 8.54
C ILE A 27 -3.75 -0.10 7.53
N ILE A 28 -4.58 0.92 7.70
CA ILE A 28 -5.84 1.08 6.97
C ILE A 28 -5.75 2.13 5.86
N ASP A 29 -6.77 2.14 4.99
CA ASP A 29 -7.01 3.15 3.95
C ASP A 29 -5.90 3.29 2.88
N THR A 30 -5.21 2.18 2.59
CA THR A 30 -4.18 2.09 1.52
C THR A 30 -4.76 1.69 0.16
N GLU A 31 -6.05 1.41 0.06
CA GLU A 31 -6.70 0.94 -1.17
C GLU A 31 -6.64 1.96 -2.31
N PRO A 32 -6.59 1.49 -3.57
CA PRO A 32 -6.67 2.36 -4.73
C PRO A 32 -8.06 3.02 -4.82
N TYR A 33 -8.13 4.07 -5.64
CA TYR A 33 -9.42 4.70 -5.95
C TYR A 33 -10.34 3.70 -6.66
N ARG A 34 -11.49 3.39 -6.06
CA ARG A 34 -12.39 2.29 -6.45
C ARG A 34 -12.81 2.29 -7.94
N LYS A 35 -12.83 3.44 -8.60
CA LYS A 35 -13.24 3.57 -10.02
C LYS A 35 -12.09 3.53 -11.03
N LEU A 36 -10.84 3.44 -10.57
CA LEU A 36 -9.67 3.51 -11.44
C LEU A 36 -9.24 2.14 -12.01
N GLY A 37 -9.57 1.05 -11.30
CA GLY A 37 -9.28 -0.32 -11.77
C GLY A 37 -7.79 -0.65 -11.89
N ARG A 38 -6.90 0.10 -11.21
CA ARG A 38 -5.44 -0.11 -11.26
C ARG A 38 -4.96 -1.00 -10.12
N ASN A 39 -3.94 -1.80 -10.42
CA ASN A 39 -3.17 -2.57 -9.45
C ASN A 39 -2.23 -1.64 -8.66
N GLN A 40 -2.79 -0.94 -7.68
CA GLN A 40 -2.13 0.21 -7.07
C GLN A 40 -2.47 0.33 -5.58
N LEU A 41 -1.56 0.91 -4.80
CA LEU A 41 -1.86 1.45 -3.46
C LEU A 41 -1.85 2.98 -3.48
N ARG A 42 -2.65 3.59 -2.59
CA ARG A 42 -2.73 5.04 -2.44
C ARG A 42 -2.45 5.45 -1.00
N ILE A 43 -1.40 6.23 -0.80
CA ILE A 43 -0.88 6.57 0.53
C ILE A 43 -1.03 8.07 0.79
N GLY A 44 -1.73 8.42 1.88
CA GLY A 44 -1.86 9.81 2.34
C GLY A 44 -0.64 10.22 3.17
N MET A 45 0.06 11.27 2.73
CA MET A 45 1.23 11.86 3.37
C MET A 45 0.92 13.32 3.74
N PHE A 46 -0.13 13.52 4.53
CA PHE A 46 -0.52 14.85 5.02
C PHE A 46 0.50 15.36 6.04
N PRO A 47 0.55 16.69 6.31
CA PRO A 47 1.52 17.27 7.26
C PRO A 47 1.49 16.69 8.68
N ALA A 48 0.38 16.05 9.08
CA ALA A 48 0.25 15.40 10.38
C ALA A 48 0.80 13.97 10.43
N ILE A 49 1.26 13.42 9.30
CA ILE A 49 1.83 12.08 9.22
C ILE A 49 3.33 12.16 9.45
N GLU A 50 3.83 11.38 10.41
CA GLU A 50 5.26 11.33 10.71
C GLU A 50 6.01 10.58 9.59
N PRO A 51 7.19 11.05 9.16
CA PRO A 51 7.99 10.36 8.13
C PRO A 51 8.33 8.90 8.49
N GLU A 52 8.47 8.59 9.78
CA GLU A 52 8.74 7.23 10.25
C GLU A 52 7.55 6.28 10.05
N ASP A 53 6.31 6.78 10.05
CA ASP A 53 5.13 5.95 9.74
C ASP A 53 5.17 5.50 8.28
N ILE A 54 5.62 6.37 7.37
CA ILE A 54 5.80 6.03 5.96
C ILE A 54 6.91 5.00 5.79
N ARG A 55 8.04 5.13 6.50
CA ARG A 55 9.10 4.11 6.48
C ARG A 55 8.63 2.76 7.03
N THR A 56 7.78 2.79 8.05
CA THR A 56 7.20 1.57 8.63
C THR A 56 6.25 0.91 7.65
N LEU A 57 5.41 1.70 6.98
CA LEU A 57 4.54 1.23 5.91
C LEU A 57 5.34 0.56 4.77
N THR A 58 6.43 1.18 4.30
CA THR A 58 7.23 0.58 3.22
C THR A 58 7.85 -0.74 3.66
N LYS A 59 8.39 -0.82 4.89
CA LYS A 59 8.92 -2.08 5.45
C LYS A 59 7.84 -3.15 5.60
N ALA A 60 6.62 -2.77 5.96
CA ALA A 60 5.50 -3.70 6.02
C ALA A 60 5.12 -4.24 4.64
N ILE A 61 5.15 -3.39 3.60
CA ILE A 61 4.96 -3.81 2.21
C ILE A 61 6.08 -4.76 1.80
N ASP A 62 7.35 -4.42 2.07
CA ASP A 62 8.50 -5.29 1.75
C ASP A 62 8.34 -6.66 2.40
N HIS A 63 7.98 -6.73 3.69
CA HIS A 63 7.74 -7.98 4.39
C HIS A 63 6.64 -8.84 3.75
N ILE A 64 5.55 -8.21 3.30
CA ILE A 64 4.45 -8.91 2.61
C ILE A 64 4.92 -9.47 1.26
N LEU A 65 5.74 -8.71 0.52
CA LEU A 65 6.28 -9.14 -0.78
C LEU A 65 7.29 -10.29 -0.60
N GLU A 66 8.18 -10.20 0.39
CA GLU A 66 9.16 -11.24 0.72
C GLU A 66 8.50 -12.56 1.16
N ALA A 67 7.37 -12.46 1.88
CA ALA A 67 6.58 -13.64 2.24
C ALA A 67 5.90 -14.32 1.03
N GLY A 68 5.87 -13.67 -0.14
CA GLY A 68 5.32 -14.20 -1.39
C GLY A 68 3.78 -14.32 -1.41
N VAL A 69 3.10 -13.84 -0.37
CA VAL A 69 1.64 -13.98 -0.24
C VAL A 69 0.84 -13.14 -1.24
N ALA A 70 1.47 -12.10 -1.81
CA ALA A 70 0.86 -11.21 -2.79
C ALA A 70 1.27 -11.53 -4.24
N THR A 71 2.07 -12.57 -4.47
CA THR A 71 2.43 -13.02 -5.82
C THR A 71 1.25 -13.76 -6.45
N LYS A 72 0.96 -13.49 -7.73
CA LYS A 72 -0.10 -14.17 -8.49
C LYS A 72 0.30 -15.54 -9.00
#